data_AF-A0A7X9IFS9-F1
#
_entry.id   AF-A0A7X9IFS9-F1
#
_cell.length_a   1.000
_cell.length_b   1.000
_cell.length_c   1.000
_cell.angle_alpha   90.00
_cell.angle_beta   90.00
_cell.angle_gamma   90.00
#
_symmetry.space_group_name_H-M   'P 1'
#
loop_
_entity.id
_entity.type
_entity.pdbx_description
1 polymer ?
#
loop_
_entity_poly.entity_id
_entity_poly.type
_entity_poly.pdbx_seq_one_letter_code
_entity_poly.pdbx_strand_id
1 'polypeptide(L)'
;LLYAAKLNNEEDADVTPVRCSNMKEVFEKFHPSFSAELESTEGEQVNADFTIKAMKDFGSKELIEQNDYLKKVYYGKEILNDLEKQLKKNASLRKTMEEKDKKEALLKLTKYYIDLLSEE
;
A
#
# COMPACT_ATOMS: atom_id res chain seq x y z
N LEU A 1 -21.93 15.32 -28.43
CA LEU A 1 -21.81 13.88 -28.07
C LEU A 1 -22.16 13.77 -26.59
N LEU A 2 -23.14 12.92 -26.23
CA LEU A 2 -23.49 12.63 -24.85
C LEU A 2 -22.84 11.30 -24.47
N TYR A 3 -22.16 11.25 -23.34
CA TYR A 3 -21.58 10.02 -22.78
C TYR A 3 -22.35 9.65 -21.52
N ALA A 4 -22.90 8.45 -21.47
CA ALA A 4 -23.63 7.91 -20.34
C ALA A 4 -22.97 6.60 -19.90
N ALA A 5 -22.54 6.55 -18.65
CA ALA A 5 -21.92 5.39 -18.04
C ALA A 5 -22.16 5.43 -16.53
N LYS A 6 -22.17 4.25 -15.90
CA LYS A 6 -22.17 4.13 -14.43
C LYS A 6 -20.77 4.50 -13.92
N LEU A 7 -20.64 5.65 -13.25
CA LEU A 7 -19.37 6.15 -12.73
C LEU A 7 -19.10 5.65 -11.30
N ASN A 8 -20.14 5.52 -10.49
CA ASN A 8 -20.11 5.03 -9.11
C ASN A 8 -21.04 3.84 -8.92
N ASN A 9 -20.88 3.11 -7.82
CA ASN A 9 -21.75 1.99 -7.44
C ASN A 9 -23.09 2.39 -6.80
N GLU A 10 -23.48 3.66 -6.93
CA GLU A 10 -24.77 4.18 -6.46
C GLU A 10 -25.93 3.62 -7.30
N GLU A 11 -26.99 3.14 -6.63
CA GLU A 11 -28.20 2.61 -7.30
C GLU A 11 -29.10 3.74 -7.85
N ASP A 12 -29.22 4.85 -7.10
CA ASP A 12 -30.08 5.99 -7.44
C ASP A 12 -29.27 7.23 -7.86
N ALA A 13 -28.33 7.04 -8.79
CA ALA A 13 -27.49 8.13 -9.28
C ALA A 13 -28.29 9.21 -10.04
N ASP A 14 -27.94 10.49 -9.83
CA ASP A 14 -28.51 11.59 -10.61
C ASP A 14 -28.11 11.48 -12.09
N VAL A 15 -29.11 11.36 -12.97
CA VAL A 15 -28.93 11.22 -14.43
C VAL A 15 -28.91 12.55 -15.17
N THR A 16 -29.00 13.68 -14.47
CA THR A 16 -29.00 15.01 -15.07
C THR A 16 -27.69 15.23 -15.85
N PRO A 17 -27.75 15.56 -17.16
CA PRO A 17 -26.54 15.79 -17.94
C PRO A 17 -25.73 16.98 -17.40
N VAL A 18 -24.45 16.75 -17.09
CA VAL A 18 -23.52 17.79 -16.65
C VAL A 18 -22.47 18.03 -17.72
N ARG A 19 -22.21 19.29 -18.04
CA ARG A 19 -21.12 19.67 -18.94
C ARG A 19 -19.84 19.84 -18.14
N CYS A 20 -18.85 18.99 -18.42
CA CYS A 20 -17.48 19.13 -17.91
C CYS A 20 -16.55 19.49 -19.08
N SER A 21 -15.67 20.47 -18.87
CA SER A 21 -14.77 20.99 -19.92
C SER A 21 -13.44 20.25 -19.95
N ASN A 22 -13.08 19.57 -18.86
CA ASN A 22 -11.85 18.81 -18.74
C ASN A 22 -12.04 17.64 -17.74
N MET A 23 -11.05 16.76 -17.68
CA MET A 23 -11.10 15.57 -16.83
C MET A 23 -11.14 15.92 -15.33
N LYS A 24 -10.51 17.02 -14.91
CA LYS A 24 -10.51 17.44 -13.50
C LYS A 24 -11.92 17.81 -13.04
N GLU A 25 -12.67 18.54 -13.86
CA GLU A 25 -14.09 18.86 -13.59
C GLU A 25 -14.96 17.60 -13.49
N VAL A 26 -14.67 16.55 -14.26
CA VAL A 26 -15.37 15.25 -14.15
C VAL A 26 -15.10 14.64 -12.77
N PHE A 27 -13.83 14.53 -12.35
CA PHE A 27 -13.50 13.97 -11.03
C PHE A 27 -14.07 14.80 -9.87
N GLU A 28 -14.02 16.13 -9.96
CA GLU A 28 -14.59 17.04 -8.95
C GLU A 28 -16.12 17.02 -8.92
N LYS A 29 -16.79 16.70 -10.03
CA LYS A 29 -18.26 16.62 -10.04
C LYS A 29 -18.76 15.29 -9.52
N PHE A 30 -18.19 14.20 -10.03
CA PHE A 30 -18.73 12.85 -9.82
C PHE A 30 -18.05 12.09 -8.68
N HIS A 31 -16.97 12.63 -8.10
CA HIS A 31 -16.22 12.06 -6.97
C HIS A 31 -16.11 10.53 -7.01
N PRO A 32 -15.44 9.96 -8.03
CA PRO A 32 -15.45 8.52 -8.22
C PRO A 32 -14.89 7.78 -7.01
N SER A 33 -15.61 6.78 -6.53
CA SER A 33 -15.19 5.96 -5.39
C SER A 33 -15.69 4.52 -5.52
N PHE A 34 -14.96 3.59 -4.92
CA PHE A 34 -15.34 2.18 -4.90
C PHE A 34 -14.77 1.47 -3.67
N SER A 35 -15.49 0.45 -3.23
CA SER A 35 -15.03 -0.49 -2.21
C SER A 35 -14.54 -1.77 -2.88
N ALA A 36 -13.48 -2.36 -2.33
CA ALA A 36 -13.01 -3.68 -2.74
C ALA A 36 -12.70 -4.53 -1.51
N GLU A 37 -12.97 -5.81 -1.61
CA GLU A 37 -12.60 -6.80 -0.61
C GLU A 37 -11.20 -7.32 -0.95
N LEU A 38 -10.27 -7.11 -0.05
CA LEU A 38 -8.90 -7.61 -0.15
C LEU A 38 -8.77 -8.87 0.70
N GLU A 39 -7.84 -9.74 0.34
CA GLU A 39 -7.44 -10.88 1.17
C GLU A 39 -6.09 -10.57 1.80
N SER A 40 -6.00 -10.74 3.12
CA SER A 40 -4.75 -10.57 3.84
C SER A 40 -3.79 -11.74 3.59
N THR A 41 -2.53 -11.60 4.01
CA THR A 41 -1.55 -12.71 3.94
C THR A 41 -1.92 -13.90 4.83
N GLU A 42 -2.85 -13.70 5.78
CA GLU A 42 -3.34 -14.73 6.70
C GLU A 42 -4.70 -15.31 6.24
N GLY A 43 -5.22 -14.86 5.09
CA GLY A 43 -6.50 -15.30 4.53
C GLY A 43 -7.71 -14.55 5.08
N GLU A 44 -7.51 -13.58 5.98
CA GLU A 44 -8.59 -12.72 6.49
C GLU A 44 -9.03 -11.70 5.44
N GLN A 45 -10.33 -11.40 5.40
CA GLN A 45 -10.90 -10.41 4.51
C GLN A 45 -10.71 -9.00 5.05
N VAL A 46 -10.21 -8.09 4.21
CA VAL A 46 -9.95 -6.69 4.53
C VAL A 46 -10.71 -5.82 3.53
N ASN A 47 -11.76 -5.14 4.01
CA ASN A 47 -12.48 -4.17 3.18
C ASN A 47 -11.66 -2.89 3.01
N ALA A 48 -11.58 -2.39 1.78
CA ALA A 48 -10.85 -1.19 1.43
C ALA A 48 -11.70 -0.27 0.56
N ASP A 49 -11.83 0.99 0.99
CA ASP A 49 -12.50 2.04 0.24
C ASP A 49 -11.49 2.92 -0.47
N PHE A 50 -11.73 3.20 -1.74
CA PHE A 50 -10.85 4.00 -2.60
C PHE A 50 -11.60 5.22 -3.13
N THR A 51 -10.89 6.35 -3.19
CA THR A 51 -11.40 7.61 -3.77
C THR A 51 -10.45 8.10 -4.86
N ILE A 52 -11.00 8.46 -6.01
CA ILE A 52 -10.22 8.85 -7.18
C ILE A 52 -10.43 10.33 -7.47
N LYS A 53 -9.34 11.11 -7.40
CA LYS A 53 -9.34 12.56 -7.66
C LYS A 53 -8.76 12.90 -9.02
N ALA A 54 -7.95 12.01 -9.58
CA ALA A 54 -7.38 12.14 -10.91
C ALA A 54 -7.04 10.77 -11.51
N MET A 55 -6.78 10.73 -12.82
CA MET A 55 -6.40 9.50 -13.52
C MET A 55 -5.20 8.76 -12.91
N LYS A 56 -4.23 9.49 -12.35
CA LYS A 56 -3.06 8.89 -11.71
C LYS A 56 -3.41 8.07 -10.46
N ASP A 57 -4.56 8.34 -9.83
CA ASP A 57 -4.92 7.70 -8.56
C ASP A 57 -5.38 6.25 -8.75
N PHE A 58 -5.60 5.82 -10.00
CA PHE A 58 -5.75 4.40 -10.36
C PHE A 58 -4.40 3.64 -10.39
N GLY A 59 -3.28 4.35 -10.23
CA GLY A 59 -1.96 3.75 -10.12
C GLY A 59 -1.84 2.87 -8.87
N SER A 60 -1.09 1.78 -8.99
CA SER A 60 -0.92 0.83 -7.87
C SER A 60 -0.36 1.49 -6.62
N LYS A 61 0.58 2.43 -6.78
CA LYS A 61 1.18 3.17 -5.67
C LYS A 61 0.14 4.05 -4.99
N GLU A 62 -0.61 4.81 -5.76
CA GLU A 62 -1.65 5.71 -5.24
C GLU A 62 -2.76 4.94 -4.52
N LEU A 63 -3.18 3.79 -5.04
CA LEU A 63 -4.14 2.90 -4.37
C LEU A 63 -3.54 2.32 -3.07
N ILE A 64 -2.28 1.89 -3.09
CA ILE A 64 -1.59 1.41 -1.88
C ILE A 64 -1.61 2.51 -0.81
N GLU A 65 -1.26 3.75 -1.15
CA GLU A 65 -1.22 4.86 -0.19
C GLU A 65 -2.56 5.17 0.49
N GLN A 66 -3.68 4.86 -0.18
CA GLN A 66 -5.02 5.09 0.36
C GLN A 66 -5.46 4.05 1.40
N ASN A 67 -4.78 2.91 1.52
CA ASN A 67 -5.16 1.83 2.44
C ASN A 67 -4.01 1.45 3.38
N ASP A 68 -4.27 1.47 4.70
CA ASP A 68 -3.25 1.23 5.71
C ASP A 68 -2.66 -0.19 5.68
N TYR A 69 -3.50 -1.19 5.39
CA TYR A 69 -3.04 -2.57 5.25
C TYR A 69 -2.13 -2.72 4.03
N LEU A 70 -2.53 -2.20 2.86
CA LEU A 70 -1.71 -2.23 1.65
C LEU A 70 -0.38 -1.49 1.84
N LYS A 71 -0.38 -0.30 2.46
CA LYS A 71 0.85 0.42 2.84
C LYS A 71 1.76 -0.46 3.68
N LYS A 72 1.23 -1.03 4.77
CA LYS A 72 2.01 -1.86 5.69
C LYS A 72 2.66 -3.05 4.97
N VAL A 73 1.89 -3.77 4.14
CA VAL A 73 2.40 -4.92 3.37
C VAL A 73 3.44 -4.49 2.34
N TYR A 74 3.16 -3.44 1.57
CA TYR A 74 4.05 -2.95 0.53
C TYR A 74 5.39 -2.47 1.11
N TYR A 75 5.35 -1.59 2.11
CA TYR A 75 6.57 -1.06 2.73
C TYR A 75 7.31 -2.14 3.53
N GLY A 76 6.60 -3.07 4.18
CA GLY A 76 7.21 -4.23 4.81
C GLY A 76 8.02 -5.06 3.80
N LYS A 77 7.45 -5.33 2.62
CA LYS A 77 8.14 -6.03 1.53
C LYS A 77 9.36 -5.24 1.02
N GLU A 78 9.24 -3.94 0.80
CA GLU A 78 10.34 -3.10 0.32
C GLU A 78 11.52 -3.05 1.32
N ILE A 79 11.21 -2.93 2.62
CA ILE A 79 12.22 -2.99 3.68
C ILE A 79 12.93 -4.35 3.66
N LEU A 80 12.19 -5.46 3.58
CA LEU A 80 12.77 -6.80 3.53
C LEU A 80 13.66 -6.99 2.28
N ASN A 81 13.21 -6.51 1.12
CA ASN A 81 14.00 -6.54 -0.11
C ASN A 81 15.29 -5.73 0.00
N ASP A 82 15.24 -4.55 0.63
CA ASP A 82 16.44 -3.74 0.83
C ASP A 82 17.41 -4.40 1.82
N LEU A 83 16.91 -4.90 2.96
CA LEU A 83 17.70 -5.66 3.92
C LEU A 83 18.38 -6.86 3.25
N GLU A 84 17.66 -7.62 2.43
CA GLU A 84 18.23 -8.75 1.69
C GLU A 84 19.38 -8.30 0.77
N LYS A 85 19.21 -7.19 0.04
CA LYS A 85 20.27 -6.62 -0.82
C LYS A 85 21.48 -6.19 0.00
N GLN A 86 21.27 -5.52 1.14
CA GLN A 86 22.35 -5.09 2.02
C GLN A 86 23.13 -6.28 2.60
N LEU A 87 22.41 -7.32 3.04
CA LEU A 87 23.00 -8.57 3.50
C LEU A 87 23.82 -9.23 2.40
N LYS A 88 23.29 -9.34 1.17
CA LYS A 88 24.00 -9.94 0.03
C LYS A 88 25.30 -9.22 -0.31
N LYS A 89 25.34 -7.88 -0.20
CA LYS A 89 26.51 -7.06 -0.50
C LYS A 89 27.59 -7.09 0.59
N ASN A 90 27.24 -7.40 1.84
CA ASN A 90 28.18 -7.38 2.95
C ASN A 90 28.70 -8.80 3.28
N ALA A 91 29.89 -9.12 2.75
CA ALA A 91 30.54 -10.41 2.96
C ALA A 91 30.80 -10.73 4.44
N SER A 92 31.13 -9.73 5.26
CA SER A 92 31.39 -9.90 6.70
C SER A 92 30.10 -10.23 7.46
N LEU A 93 28.99 -9.55 7.15
CA LEU A 93 27.68 -9.86 7.74
C LEU A 93 27.21 -11.25 7.30
N ARG A 94 27.35 -11.62 6.03
CA ARG A 94 27.04 -12.98 5.56
C ARG A 94 27.80 -14.05 6.34
N LYS A 95 29.11 -13.90 6.47
CA LYS A 95 29.94 -14.82 7.23
C LYS A 95 29.51 -14.91 8.71
N THR A 96 29.15 -13.77 9.29
CA THR A 96 28.64 -13.69 10.67
C THR A 96 27.29 -14.42 10.81
N MET A 97 26.44 -14.38 9.78
CA MET A 97 25.14 -15.09 9.76
C MET A 97 25.25 -16.59 9.47
N GLU A 98 26.35 -17.05 8.87
CA GLU A 98 26.64 -18.48 8.65
C GLU A 98 27.10 -19.18 9.94
N GLU A 99 27.72 -18.44 10.86
CA GLU A 99 28.14 -18.94 12.18
C GLU A 99 26.98 -18.84 13.19
N LYS A 100 26.47 -19.99 13.67
CA LYS A 100 25.29 -20.08 14.54
C LYS A 100 25.35 -19.18 15.78
N ASP A 101 26.46 -19.22 16.51
CA ASP A 101 26.63 -18.47 17.76
C ASP A 101 26.66 -16.96 17.53
N LYS A 102 27.33 -16.52 16.46
CA LYS A 102 27.40 -15.10 16.10
C LYS A 102 26.06 -14.58 15.57
N LYS A 103 25.32 -15.39 14.81
CA LYS A 103 23.96 -15.08 14.39
C LYS A 103 23.03 -14.90 15.59
N GLU A 104 23.11 -15.77 16.59
CA GLU A 104 22.32 -15.65 17.82
C GLU A 104 22.66 -14.40 18.63
N ALA A 105 23.95 -14.08 18.77
CA ALA A 105 24.40 -12.87 19.44
C ALA A 105 23.91 -11.60 18.72
N LEU A 106 24.01 -11.58 17.38
CA LEU A 106 23.51 -10.48 16.56
C LEU A 106 21.99 -10.33 16.71
N LEU A 107 21.23 -11.43 16.68
CA LEU A 107 19.77 -11.39 16.84
C LEU A 107 19.35 -10.85 18.21
N LYS A 108 20.05 -11.26 19.29
CA LYS A 108 19.81 -10.76 20.64
C LYS A 108 20.07 -9.26 20.73
N LEU A 109 21.20 -8.80 20.17
CA LEU A 109 21.55 -7.39 20.17
C LEU A 109 20.54 -6.55 19.37
N THR A 110 20.11 -7.01 18.19
CA THR A 110 19.09 -6.32 17.39
C THR A 110 17.76 -6.25 18.11
N LYS A 111 17.32 -7.33 18.77
CA LYS A 111 16.08 -7.32 19.58
C LYS A 111 16.16 -6.32 20.72
N TYR A 112 17.27 -6.30 21.47
CA TYR A 112 17.50 -5.35 22.54
C TYR A 112 17.39 -3.89 22.05
N TYR A 113 17.97 -3.57 20.89
CA TYR A 113 17.85 -2.21 20.33
C TYR A 113 16.44 -1.88 19.85
N ILE A 114 15.71 -2.84 19.28
CA ILE A 114 14.30 -2.63 18.89
C ILE A 114 13.44 -2.34 20.12
N ASP A 115 13.58 -3.13 21.19
CA ASP A 115 12.83 -2.93 22.43
C ASP A 115 13.13 -1.54 23.03
N LEU A 116 14.42 -1.18 23.13
CA LEU A 116 14.84 0.14 23.62
C LEU A 116 14.23 1.30 22.82
N LEU A 117 14.12 1.17 21.50
CA LEU A 117 13.55 2.18 20.61
C LEU A 117 12.02 2.16 20.53
N SER A 118 11.38 1.11 21.04
CA SER A 118 9.91 0.95 21.05
C SER A 118 9.28 1.33 22.39
N GLU A 119 10.10 1.50 23.44
CA GLU A 119 9.69 1.96 24.77
C GLU A 119 9.66 3.50 24.92
N GLU A 120 10.06 4.26 23.88
CA GLU A 120 9.91 5.73 23.76
C GLU A 120 8.68 6.12 22.93
#